data_AF-A0A952W5A7-F1
#
_entry.id   AF-A0A952W5A7-F1
#
_cell.length_a   1.000
_cell.length_b   1.000
_cell.length_c   1.000
_cell.angle_alpha   90.00
_cell.angle_beta   90.00
_cell.angle_gamma   90.00
#
_symmetry.space_group_name_H-M   'P 1'
#
loop_
_entity.id
_entity.type
_entity.pdbx_description
1 polymer ?
#
loop_
_entity_poly.entity_id
_entity_poly.type
_entity_poly.pdbx_seq_one_letter_code
_entity_poly.pdbx_strand_id
1 'polypeptide(L)'
;MTDAPAVSQPASALHIAWSRVAIRWSITLSALLVVGPLVGRLTGSLRNVDGSIHATPLVSLSPLTGMLGALVGVVAACTLGAVGGRWFGPRFALRTAGFVLCWAAWRTGTMDEILRTAQGSTPLRSLALEGLVLGAAVLVGVYLMLRCSRPVHAAEREEFGSGHSRHAMGVFVLASALAVVVGAAGAGFAGWLIAVEPLKGQAIFAAFFGGIAAGAFGRLAGSLICERVSPMALVGGIVVAAIVAPLTPLIFQSGAVMDRAYAGTLFKAAYVLPLDWLGGGLVGVPIGIAWVGSMMDKGPAKTA
;
A
#
# COMPACT_ATOMS: atom_id res chain seq x y z
N MET A 1 50.06 -13.33 -9.61
CA MET A 1 48.76 -13.20 -10.28
C MET A 1 48.45 -14.55 -10.88
N THR A 2 47.70 -15.37 -10.16
CA THR A 2 47.24 -16.69 -10.63
C THR A 2 45.80 -16.51 -11.10
N ASP A 3 45.60 -16.52 -12.41
CA ASP A 3 44.27 -16.52 -13.01
C ASP A 3 43.54 -17.80 -12.59
N ALA A 4 42.53 -17.63 -11.73
CA ALA A 4 41.64 -18.74 -11.40
C ALA A 4 40.88 -19.13 -12.67
N PRO A 5 40.86 -20.43 -13.04
CA PRO A 5 40.19 -20.87 -14.25
C PRO A 5 38.69 -20.55 -14.18
N ALA A 6 38.16 -19.96 -15.25
CA ALA A 6 36.74 -19.66 -15.36
C ALA A 6 35.91 -20.95 -15.27
N VAL A 7 35.26 -21.17 -14.12
CA VAL A 7 34.34 -22.28 -13.93
C VAL A 7 33.14 -22.06 -14.84
N SER A 8 33.05 -22.82 -15.93
CA SER A 8 31.89 -22.83 -16.82
C SER A 8 30.65 -23.24 -16.03
N GLN A 9 29.68 -22.35 -15.86
CA GLN A 9 28.42 -22.73 -15.23
C GLN A 9 27.69 -23.75 -16.12
N PRO A 10 27.10 -24.81 -15.53
CA PRO A 10 26.40 -25.84 -16.31
C PRO A 10 25.17 -25.22 -17.00
N ALA A 11 24.95 -25.57 -18.26
CA ALA A 11 23.84 -25.04 -19.08
C ALA A 11 22.45 -25.18 -18.41
N SER A 12 22.27 -26.17 -17.54
CA SER A 12 21.04 -26.38 -16.77
C SER A 12 20.73 -25.24 -15.78
N ALA A 13 21.75 -24.59 -15.21
CA ALA A 13 21.56 -23.46 -14.29
C ALA A 13 20.99 -22.24 -15.02
N LEU A 14 21.43 -22.00 -16.27
CA LEU A 14 20.96 -20.92 -17.12
C LEU A 14 19.46 -21.07 -17.42
N HIS A 15 19.00 -22.27 -17.82
CA HIS A 15 17.60 -22.53 -18.11
C HIS A 15 16.67 -22.32 -16.89
N ILE A 16 17.11 -22.73 -15.70
CA ILE A 16 16.36 -22.50 -14.45
C ILE A 16 16.27 -21.01 -14.13
N ALA A 17 17.33 -20.24 -14.38
CA ALA A 17 17.33 -18.79 -14.16
C ALA A 17 16.32 -18.09 -15.10
N TRP A 18 16.34 -18.39 -16.40
CA TRP A 18 15.43 -17.79 -17.39
C TRP A 18 13.96 -18.09 -17.11
N SER A 19 13.62 -19.35 -16.77
CA SER A 19 12.24 -19.72 -16.46
C SER A 19 11.69 -18.97 -15.24
N ARG A 20 12.50 -18.80 -14.19
CA ARG A 20 12.10 -18.01 -13.00
C ARG A 20 11.86 -16.54 -13.33
N VAL A 21 12.72 -15.94 -14.15
CA VAL A 21 12.55 -14.56 -14.61
C VAL A 21 11.28 -14.42 -15.44
N ALA A 22 11.04 -15.34 -16.38
CA ALA A 22 9.84 -15.35 -17.21
C ALA A 22 8.55 -15.46 -16.37
N ILE A 23 8.51 -16.36 -15.38
CA ILE A 23 7.36 -16.51 -14.47
C ILE A 23 7.13 -15.22 -13.67
N ARG A 24 8.20 -14.62 -13.13
CA ARG A 24 8.12 -13.38 -12.34
C ARG A 24 7.47 -12.24 -13.13
N TRP A 25 7.92 -12.04 -14.37
CA TRP A 25 7.37 -11.01 -15.25
C TRP A 25 5.97 -11.37 -15.71
N SER A 26 5.68 -12.64 -16.00
CA SER A 26 4.33 -13.08 -16.38
C SER A 26 3.29 -12.80 -15.29
N ILE A 27 3.62 -13.03 -14.01
CA ILE A 27 2.72 -12.70 -12.89
C ILE A 27 2.52 -11.19 -12.78
N THR A 28 3.59 -10.40 -12.90
CA THR A 28 3.51 -8.92 -12.83
C THR A 28 2.67 -8.36 -13.99
N LEU A 29 2.90 -8.84 -15.21
CA LEU A 29 2.14 -8.44 -16.38
C LEU A 29 0.68 -8.90 -16.30
N SER A 30 0.41 -10.10 -15.77
CA SER A 30 -0.96 -10.57 -15.53
C SER A 30 -1.68 -9.70 -14.50
N ALA A 31 -0.99 -9.29 -13.43
CA ALA A 31 -1.52 -8.34 -12.45
C ALA A 31 -1.91 -7.00 -13.08
N LEU A 32 -1.03 -6.46 -13.94
CA LEU A 32 -1.21 -5.14 -14.56
C LEU A 32 -2.17 -5.13 -15.75
N LEU A 33 -2.17 -6.18 -16.58
CA LEU A 33 -2.85 -6.16 -17.88
C LEU A 33 -4.12 -7.00 -17.91
N VAL A 34 -4.31 -7.90 -16.94
CA VAL A 34 -5.47 -8.81 -16.90
C VAL A 34 -6.26 -8.61 -15.61
N VAL A 35 -5.70 -8.98 -14.46
CA VAL A 35 -6.43 -9.01 -13.19
C VAL A 35 -6.77 -7.60 -12.72
N GLY A 36 -5.82 -6.66 -12.81
CA GLY A 36 -6.02 -5.25 -12.47
C GLY A 36 -7.20 -4.63 -13.23
N PRO A 37 -7.21 -4.61 -14.57
CA PRO A 37 -8.33 -4.08 -15.35
C PRO A 37 -9.67 -4.77 -15.04
N LEU A 38 -9.69 -6.09 -14.80
CA LEU A 38 -10.91 -6.80 -14.40
C LEU A 38 -11.44 -6.30 -13.06
N VAL A 39 -10.56 -6.13 -12.06
CA VAL A 39 -10.92 -5.55 -10.76
C VAL A 39 -11.34 -4.09 -10.90
N GLY A 40 -10.65 -3.30 -11.72
CA GLY A 40 -11.00 -1.92 -12.03
C GLY A 40 -12.36 -1.77 -12.72
N ARG A 41 -12.86 -2.80 -13.41
CA ARG A 41 -14.24 -2.78 -13.92
C ARG A 41 -15.27 -2.85 -12.80
N LEU A 42 -15.00 -3.58 -11.71
CA LEU A 42 -15.90 -3.69 -10.56
C LEU A 42 -16.07 -2.36 -9.83
N THR A 43 -14.99 -1.59 -9.66
CA THR A 43 -15.07 -0.25 -9.06
C THR A 43 -15.53 0.81 -10.07
N GLY A 44 -15.16 0.67 -11.35
CA GLY A 44 -15.56 1.61 -12.41
C GLY A 44 -17.00 1.47 -12.89
N SER A 45 -17.71 0.41 -12.51
CA SER A 45 -19.16 0.28 -12.74
C SER A 45 -19.99 1.07 -11.73
N LEU A 46 -19.39 1.58 -10.66
CA LEU A 46 -20.09 2.36 -9.65
C LEU A 46 -20.51 3.72 -10.24
N ARG A 47 -21.66 4.18 -9.77
CA ARG A 47 -22.26 5.45 -10.16
C ARG A 47 -22.65 6.22 -8.91
N ASN A 48 -22.48 7.54 -8.94
CA ASN A 48 -22.92 8.41 -7.87
C ASN A 48 -24.39 8.80 -8.05
N VAL A 49 -25.00 9.50 -7.09
CA VAL A 49 -26.44 9.84 -7.08
C VAL A 49 -26.89 10.69 -8.28
N ASP A 50 -25.96 11.40 -8.90
CA ASP A 50 -26.14 12.18 -10.13
C ASP A 50 -25.92 11.35 -11.42
N GLY A 51 -25.63 10.06 -11.29
CA GLY A 51 -25.29 9.18 -12.40
C GLY A 51 -23.84 9.31 -12.91
N SER A 52 -23.02 10.16 -12.29
CA SER A 52 -21.62 10.34 -12.68
C SER A 52 -20.76 9.12 -12.31
N ILE A 53 -19.58 9.02 -12.93
CA ILE A 53 -18.58 7.99 -12.61
C ILE A 53 -17.76 8.33 -11.36
N HIS A 54 -17.99 9.49 -10.72
CA HIS A 54 -17.23 9.95 -9.56
C HIS A 54 -17.78 9.33 -8.27
N ALA A 55 -17.64 8.02 -8.16
CA ALA A 55 -18.13 7.23 -7.05
C ALA A 55 -17.00 6.46 -6.36
N THR A 56 -17.22 6.09 -5.10
CA THR A 56 -16.39 5.14 -4.36
C THR A 56 -17.26 3.98 -3.86
N PRO A 57 -16.66 2.87 -3.43
CA PRO A 57 -17.38 1.73 -2.87
C PRO A 57 -18.51 2.10 -1.89
N LEU A 58 -18.27 2.94 -0.89
CA LEU A 58 -19.29 3.38 0.07
C LEU A 58 -20.04 4.66 -0.35
N VAL A 59 -19.47 5.47 -1.24
CA VAL A 59 -20.09 6.69 -1.76
C VAL A 59 -20.54 6.45 -3.21
N SER A 60 -21.61 5.68 -3.36
CA SER A 60 -22.24 5.35 -4.64
C SER A 60 -23.74 5.13 -4.48
N LEU A 61 -24.48 4.99 -5.59
CA LEU A 61 -25.90 4.62 -5.63
C LEU A 61 -26.19 3.26 -4.98
N SER A 62 -25.21 2.36 -4.96
CA SER A 62 -25.35 1.01 -4.40
C SER A 62 -24.16 0.66 -3.48
N PRO A 63 -24.08 1.29 -2.28
CA PRO A 63 -22.91 1.15 -1.41
C PRO A 63 -22.55 -0.29 -1.04
N LEU A 64 -23.56 -1.14 -0.85
CA LEU A 64 -23.35 -2.55 -0.54
C LEU A 64 -22.66 -3.29 -1.69
N THR A 65 -23.16 -3.12 -2.92
CA THR A 65 -22.58 -3.73 -4.12
C THR A 65 -21.19 -3.16 -4.41
N GLY A 66 -21.00 -1.85 -4.21
CA GLY A 66 -19.69 -1.21 -4.32
C GLY A 66 -18.66 -1.76 -3.33
N MET A 67 -19.04 -1.91 -2.06
CA MET A 67 -18.18 -2.50 -1.05
C MET A 67 -17.87 -3.98 -1.34
N LEU A 68 -18.85 -4.78 -1.75
CA LEU A 68 -18.62 -6.16 -2.15
C LEU A 68 -17.67 -6.25 -3.35
N GLY A 69 -17.84 -5.42 -4.37
CA GLY A 69 -16.95 -5.35 -5.54
C GLY A 69 -15.52 -4.98 -5.16
N ALA A 70 -15.35 -3.99 -4.27
CA ALA A 70 -14.03 -3.61 -3.76
C ALA A 70 -13.37 -4.72 -2.93
N LEU A 71 -14.13 -5.40 -2.08
CA LEU A 71 -13.63 -6.55 -1.30
C LEU A 71 -13.22 -7.72 -2.19
N VAL A 72 -13.99 -8.02 -3.24
CA VAL A 72 -13.59 -9.00 -4.28
C VAL A 72 -12.28 -8.57 -4.93
N GLY A 73 -12.12 -7.27 -5.22
CA GLY A 73 -10.86 -6.71 -5.72
C GLY A 73 -9.67 -6.92 -4.78
N VAL A 74 -9.86 -6.67 -3.47
CA VAL A 74 -8.83 -6.92 -2.44
C VAL A 74 -8.49 -8.41 -2.37
N VAL A 75 -9.48 -9.30 -2.37
CA VAL A 75 -9.26 -10.75 -2.37
C VAL A 75 -8.48 -11.19 -3.60
N ALA A 76 -8.83 -10.71 -4.80
CA ALA A 76 -8.10 -11.02 -6.03
C ALA A 76 -6.65 -10.52 -5.98
N ALA A 77 -6.43 -9.28 -5.52
CA ALA A 77 -5.11 -8.68 -5.35
C ALA A 77 -4.24 -9.49 -4.39
N CYS A 78 -4.77 -9.83 -3.21
CA CYS A 78 -4.06 -10.60 -2.20
C CYS A 78 -3.82 -12.05 -2.62
N THR A 79 -4.74 -12.66 -3.38
CA THR A 79 -4.55 -14.01 -3.93
C THR A 79 -3.38 -14.03 -4.91
N LEU A 80 -3.36 -13.10 -5.86
CA LEU A 80 -2.26 -13.01 -6.83
C LEU A 80 -0.93 -12.64 -6.15
N GLY A 81 -0.98 -11.74 -5.15
CA GLY A 81 0.15 -11.41 -4.30
C GLY A 81 0.67 -12.64 -3.52
N ALA A 82 -0.20 -13.45 -2.93
CA ALA A 82 0.18 -14.67 -2.20
C ALA A 82 0.82 -15.72 -3.13
N VAL A 83 0.26 -15.90 -4.33
CA VAL A 83 0.85 -16.75 -5.38
C VAL A 83 2.24 -16.25 -5.74
N GLY A 84 2.40 -14.95 -6.03
CA GLY A 84 3.72 -14.38 -6.32
C GLY A 84 4.71 -14.48 -5.15
N GLY A 85 4.23 -14.22 -3.94
CA GLY A 85 5.02 -14.24 -2.71
C GLY A 85 5.59 -15.61 -2.36
N ARG A 86 4.85 -16.67 -2.68
CA ARG A 86 5.32 -18.05 -2.49
C ARG A 86 6.61 -18.35 -3.28
N TRP A 87 6.82 -17.69 -4.42
CA TRP A 87 7.96 -17.95 -5.31
C TRP A 87 9.05 -16.88 -5.22
N PHE A 88 8.66 -15.62 -4.99
CA PHE A 88 9.54 -14.45 -5.11
C PHE A 88 9.62 -13.61 -3.83
N GLY A 89 9.02 -14.07 -2.73
CA GLY A 89 9.10 -13.41 -1.43
C GLY A 89 8.08 -12.29 -1.19
N PRO A 90 8.04 -11.76 0.05
CA PRO A 90 6.98 -10.86 0.50
C PRO A 90 7.00 -9.49 -0.21
N ARG A 91 8.18 -8.95 -0.55
CA ARG A 91 8.29 -7.69 -1.30
C ARG A 91 7.66 -7.78 -2.70
N PHE A 92 7.72 -8.95 -3.33
CA PHE A 92 7.06 -9.19 -4.60
C PHE A 92 5.54 -9.28 -4.40
N ALA A 93 5.09 -10.01 -3.37
CA ALA A 93 3.66 -10.15 -3.04
C ALA A 93 2.96 -8.80 -2.86
N LEU A 94 3.54 -7.91 -2.05
CA LEU A 94 2.98 -6.58 -1.78
C LEU A 94 2.86 -5.73 -3.05
N ARG A 95 3.90 -5.69 -3.89
CA ARG A 95 3.89 -4.93 -5.14
C ARG A 95 2.86 -5.46 -6.13
N THR A 96 2.77 -6.78 -6.28
CA THR A 96 1.79 -7.41 -7.19
C THR A 96 0.36 -7.11 -6.74
N ALA A 97 0.07 -7.23 -5.44
CA ALA A 97 -1.23 -6.85 -4.89
C ALA A 97 -1.52 -5.34 -5.09
N GLY A 98 -0.53 -4.49 -4.82
CA GLY A 98 -0.64 -3.04 -5.03
C GLY A 98 -0.96 -2.68 -6.48
N PHE A 99 -0.34 -3.32 -7.48
CA PHE A 99 -0.66 -3.08 -8.90
C PHE A 99 -2.13 -3.38 -9.24
N VAL A 100 -2.67 -4.47 -8.72
CA VAL A 100 -4.10 -4.81 -8.92
C VAL A 100 -4.99 -3.76 -8.27
N LEU A 101 -4.68 -3.34 -7.03
CA LEU A 101 -5.47 -2.33 -6.32
C LEU A 101 -5.34 -0.93 -6.94
N CYS A 102 -4.20 -0.57 -7.54
CA CYS A 102 -4.06 0.69 -8.28
C CYS A 102 -5.05 0.78 -9.45
N TRP A 103 -5.38 -0.33 -10.11
CA TRP A 103 -6.44 -0.35 -11.13
C TRP A 103 -7.83 -0.15 -10.54
N ALA A 104 -8.11 -0.79 -9.40
CA ALA A 104 -9.35 -0.57 -8.65
C ALA A 104 -9.50 0.91 -8.28
N ALA A 105 -8.41 1.49 -7.77
CA ALA A 105 -8.30 2.88 -7.35
C ALA A 105 -8.49 3.82 -8.55
N TRP A 106 -7.78 3.61 -9.67
CA TRP A 106 -7.86 4.45 -10.88
C TRP A 106 -9.28 4.64 -11.42
N ARG A 107 -10.18 3.70 -11.12
CA ARG A 107 -11.56 3.68 -11.60
C ARG A 107 -12.57 4.26 -10.61
N THR A 108 -12.12 4.73 -9.44
CA THR A 108 -12.97 5.50 -8.51
C THR A 108 -12.93 7.00 -8.82
N GLY A 109 -13.85 7.75 -8.21
CA GLY A 109 -13.95 9.21 -8.34
C GLY A 109 -12.76 9.98 -7.76
N THR A 110 -12.90 11.31 -7.81
CA THR A 110 -11.99 12.28 -7.20
C THR A 110 -12.70 12.94 -6.02
N MET A 111 -11.96 13.36 -5.00
CA MET A 111 -12.53 13.93 -3.78
C MET A 111 -13.40 15.16 -4.06
N ASP A 112 -12.94 16.07 -4.93
CA ASP A 112 -13.69 17.29 -5.25
C ASP A 112 -15.05 17.00 -5.88
N GLU A 113 -15.10 16.11 -6.86
CA GLU A 113 -16.37 15.73 -7.50
C GLU A 113 -17.32 15.03 -6.52
N ILE A 114 -16.78 14.17 -5.64
CA ILE A 114 -17.58 13.52 -4.59
C ILE A 114 -18.22 14.55 -3.66
N LEU A 115 -17.46 15.56 -3.23
CA LEU A 115 -17.96 16.61 -2.34
C LEU A 115 -18.94 17.56 -3.03
N ARG A 116 -18.66 17.91 -4.30
CA ARG A 116 -19.56 18.73 -5.13
C ARG A 116 -20.90 18.05 -5.36
N THR A 117 -20.92 16.76 -5.70
CA THR A 117 -22.20 16.05 -5.90
C THR A 117 -22.98 15.92 -4.59
N ALA A 118 -22.30 15.64 -3.46
CA ALA A 118 -22.97 15.42 -2.18
C ALA A 118 -23.47 16.70 -1.49
N GLN A 119 -22.95 17.88 -1.86
CA GLN A 119 -23.26 19.18 -1.23
C GLN A 119 -23.15 19.14 0.31
N GLY A 120 -22.18 18.40 0.84
CA GLY A 120 -22.03 18.22 2.28
C GLY A 120 -20.78 17.44 2.68
N SER A 121 -20.54 17.36 3.99
CA SER A 121 -19.36 16.71 4.57
C SER A 121 -19.57 15.24 4.94
N THR A 122 -20.79 14.72 4.79
CA THR A 122 -21.14 13.31 5.04
C THR A 122 -20.23 12.31 4.30
N PRO A 123 -19.87 12.51 3.01
CA PRO A 123 -18.99 11.58 2.30
C PRO A 123 -17.62 11.38 2.96
N LEU A 124 -17.09 12.39 3.66
CA LEU A 124 -15.79 12.29 4.32
C LEU A 124 -15.77 11.21 5.40
N ARG A 125 -16.87 11.08 6.17
CA ARG A 125 -17.03 10.03 7.19
C ARG A 125 -17.23 8.66 6.53
N SER A 126 -18.00 8.60 5.45
CA SER A 126 -18.18 7.36 4.68
C SER A 126 -16.87 6.87 4.06
N LEU A 127 -16.01 7.77 3.57
CA LEU A 127 -14.69 7.44 3.05
C LEU A 127 -13.73 6.96 4.15
N ALA A 128 -13.79 7.55 5.35
CA ALA A 128 -13.02 7.05 6.49
C ALA A 128 -13.46 5.62 6.88
N LEU A 129 -14.76 5.34 6.85
CA LEU A 129 -15.31 4.00 7.06
C LEU A 129 -14.88 3.03 5.94
N GLU A 130 -14.85 3.50 4.69
CA GLU A 130 -14.32 2.74 3.55
C GLU A 130 -12.86 2.35 3.75
N GLY A 131 -12.03 3.30 4.17
CA GLY A 131 -10.64 3.05 4.53
C GLY A 131 -10.48 2.06 5.67
N LEU A 132 -11.36 2.08 6.67
CA LEU A 132 -11.36 1.13 7.77
C LEU A 132 -11.66 -0.29 7.28
N VAL A 133 -12.75 -0.47 6.52
CA VAL A 133 -13.20 -1.79 6.05
C VAL A 133 -12.20 -2.38 5.05
N LEU A 134 -11.82 -1.61 4.03
CA LEU A 134 -10.88 -2.08 3.01
C LEU A 134 -9.46 -2.23 3.58
N GLY A 135 -9.04 -1.33 4.47
CA GLY A 135 -7.76 -1.41 5.14
C GLY A 135 -7.63 -2.64 6.04
N ALA A 136 -8.68 -2.98 6.79
CA ALA A 136 -8.73 -4.22 7.56
C ALA A 136 -8.62 -5.46 6.65
N ALA A 137 -9.36 -5.48 5.54
CA ALA A 137 -9.28 -6.57 4.55
C ALA A 137 -7.88 -6.69 3.94
N VAL A 138 -7.22 -5.56 3.62
CA VAL A 138 -5.84 -5.54 3.13
C VAL A 138 -4.86 -6.05 4.19
N LEU A 139 -5.01 -5.69 5.47
CA LEU A 139 -4.14 -6.20 6.54
C LEU A 139 -4.28 -7.71 6.72
N VAL A 140 -5.50 -8.24 6.66
CA VAL A 140 -5.74 -9.69 6.67
C VAL A 140 -5.09 -10.33 5.44
N GLY A 141 -5.26 -9.74 4.25
CA GLY A 141 -4.63 -10.20 3.03
C GLY A 141 -3.10 -10.20 3.11
N VAL A 142 -2.50 -9.15 3.66
CA VAL A 142 -1.05 -9.05 3.90
C VAL A 142 -0.58 -10.11 4.87
N TYR A 143 -1.29 -10.31 5.97
CA TYR A 143 -0.99 -11.39 6.90
C TYR A 143 -0.95 -12.76 6.18
N LEU A 144 -1.96 -13.06 5.36
CA LEU A 144 -2.01 -14.31 4.58
C LEU A 144 -0.89 -14.39 3.55
N MET A 145 -0.61 -13.30 2.82
CA MET A 145 0.51 -13.25 1.87
C MET A 145 1.85 -13.54 2.56
N LEU A 146 2.09 -12.97 3.74
CA LEU A 146 3.30 -13.22 4.52
C LEU A 146 3.39 -14.68 4.98
N ARG A 147 2.27 -15.30 5.37
CA ARG A 147 2.22 -16.74 5.73
C ARG A 147 2.47 -17.67 4.55
N CYS A 148 2.01 -17.31 3.35
CA CYS A 148 2.22 -18.09 2.14
C CYS A 148 3.60 -17.86 1.50
N SER A 149 4.25 -16.74 1.81
CA SER A 149 5.53 -16.35 1.21
C SER A 149 6.66 -17.23 1.72
N ARG A 150 7.52 -17.67 0.80
CA ARG A 150 8.79 -18.33 1.14
C ARG A 150 9.89 -17.30 0.95
N PRO A 151 10.57 -16.85 2.01
CA PRO A 151 11.64 -15.88 1.87
C PRO A 151 12.79 -16.52 1.09
N VAL A 152 13.07 -15.94 -0.09
CA VAL A 152 14.01 -16.47 -1.08
C VAL A 152 15.45 -16.12 -0.70
N HIS A 153 15.64 -14.93 -0.12
CA HIS A 153 16.96 -14.43 0.29
C HIS A 153 17.11 -14.42 1.81
N ALA A 154 18.33 -14.64 2.31
CA ALA A 154 18.64 -14.56 3.73
C ALA A 154 18.29 -13.18 4.31
N ALA A 155 18.63 -12.10 3.59
CA ALA A 155 18.28 -10.73 3.95
C ALA A 155 16.75 -10.52 4.11
N GLU A 156 15.94 -11.18 3.28
CA GLU A 156 14.47 -11.10 3.42
C GLU A 156 13.97 -11.87 4.65
N ARG A 157 14.64 -12.94 5.06
CA ARG A 157 14.30 -13.68 6.30
C ARG A 157 14.55 -12.85 7.54
N GLU A 158 15.65 -12.09 7.54
CA GLU A 158 16.02 -11.22 8.65
C GLU A 158 15.10 -10.01 8.72
N GLU A 159 14.84 -9.38 7.57
CA GLU A 159 14.04 -8.16 7.47
C GLU A 159 12.54 -8.39 7.74
N PHE A 160 11.97 -9.51 7.27
CA PHE A 160 10.56 -9.83 7.49
C PHE A 160 10.35 -10.74 8.72
N GLY A 161 11.43 -11.22 9.34
CA GLY A 161 11.45 -11.99 10.58
C GLY A 161 10.89 -13.41 10.48
N SER A 162 11.64 -14.41 10.93
CA SER A 162 11.08 -15.71 11.33
C SER A 162 10.46 -15.56 12.73
N GLY A 163 9.13 -15.60 12.84
CA GLY A 163 8.37 -15.29 14.06
C GLY A 163 8.55 -16.23 15.27
N HIS A 164 9.77 -16.47 15.74
CA HIS A 164 10.07 -17.43 16.82
C HIS A 164 10.71 -16.83 18.09
N SER A 165 10.98 -15.53 18.19
CA SER A 165 11.44 -14.94 19.46
C SER A 165 10.25 -14.58 20.36
N ARG A 166 9.82 -15.54 21.20
CA ARG A 166 8.75 -15.35 22.20
C ARG A 166 9.13 -14.41 23.36
N HIS A 167 10.37 -13.93 23.45
CA HIS A 167 10.89 -13.32 24.68
C HIS A 167 10.68 -11.80 24.86
N ALA A 168 9.98 -11.08 23.98
CA ALA A 168 9.65 -9.66 24.25
C ALA A 168 8.38 -9.17 23.54
N MET A 169 7.25 -9.85 23.75
CA MET A 169 5.98 -9.47 23.12
C MET A 169 5.64 -7.99 23.36
N GLY A 170 5.84 -7.47 24.58
CA GLY A 170 5.57 -6.07 24.91
C GLY A 170 6.40 -5.07 24.11
N VAL A 171 7.72 -5.30 24.02
CA VAL A 171 8.65 -4.44 23.25
C VAL A 171 8.30 -4.47 21.76
N PHE A 172 7.95 -5.64 21.23
CA PHE A 172 7.54 -5.79 19.84
C PHE A 172 6.23 -5.05 19.51
N VAL A 173 5.25 -5.12 20.41
CA VAL A 173 3.98 -4.39 20.27
C VAL A 173 4.22 -2.89 20.29
N LEU A 174 5.05 -2.39 21.21
CA LEU A 174 5.38 -0.97 21.29
C LEU A 174 6.12 -0.49 20.04
N ALA A 175 7.13 -1.24 19.57
CA ALA A 175 7.85 -0.93 18.33
C ALA A 175 6.92 -0.91 17.10
N SER A 176 5.99 -1.87 17.02
CA SER A 176 4.99 -1.92 15.95
C SER A 176 4.01 -0.75 16.02
N ALA A 177 3.54 -0.38 17.21
CA ALA A 177 2.66 0.77 17.40
C ALA A 177 3.35 2.09 17.00
N LEU A 178 4.60 2.29 17.43
CA LEU A 178 5.40 3.45 17.01
C LEU A 178 5.61 3.48 15.50
N ALA A 179 5.93 2.33 14.89
CA ALA A 179 6.09 2.21 13.45
C ALA A 179 4.81 2.58 12.68
N VAL A 180 3.64 2.15 13.16
CA VAL A 180 2.33 2.53 12.58
C VAL A 180 2.13 4.04 12.66
N VAL A 181 2.33 4.64 13.83
CA VAL A 181 2.07 6.07 14.05
C VAL A 181 3.01 6.94 13.21
N VAL A 182 4.32 6.70 13.29
CA VAL A 182 5.31 7.46 12.53
C VAL A 182 5.18 7.19 11.03
N GLY A 183 4.89 5.94 10.65
CA GLY A 183 4.62 5.58 9.26
C GLY A 183 3.40 6.29 8.69
N ALA A 184 2.31 6.38 9.45
CA ALA A 184 1.10 7.10 9.06
C ALA A 184 1.35 8.62 8.92
N ALA A 185 2.10 9.21 9.85
CA ALA A 185 2.49 10.61 9.77
C ALA A 185 3.37 10.89 8.52
N GLY A 186 4.34 10.01 8.25
CA GLY A 186 5.17 10.07 7.05
C GLY A 186 4.36 9.94 5.75
N ALA A 187 3.41 8.99 5.72
CA ALA A 187 2.49 8.83 4.60
C ALA A 187 1.64 10.08 4.39
N GLY A 188 0.99 10.58 5.45
CA GLY A 188 0.14 11.77 5.40
C GLY A 188 0.91 13.02 4.94
N PHE A 189 2.15 13.20 5.41
CA PHE A 189 3.02 14.28 4.98
C PHE A 189 3.38 14.20 3.48
N ALA A 190 3.78 13.02 3.00
CA ALA A 190 4.04 12.81 1.58
C ALA A 190 2.78 13.03 0.73
N GLY A 191 1.63 12.54 1.19
CA GLY A 191 0.33 12.78 0.55
C GLY A 191 0.01 14.27 0.45
N TRP A 192 0.18 15.01 1.55
CA TRP A 192 -0.03 16.46 1.59
C TRP A 192 0.89 17.24 0.66
N LEU A 193 2.16 16.82 0.52
CA LEU A 193 3.13 17.47 -0.35
C LEU A 193 2.85 17.21 -1.84
N ILE A 194 2.47 15.97 -2.19
CA ILE A 194 2.40 15.51 -3.58
C ILE A 194 1.01 15.63 -4.18
N ALA A 195 -0.07 15.43 -3.42
CA ALA A 195 -1.44 15.55 -3.91
C ALA A 195 -1.86 17.02 -3.99
N VAL A 196 -1.20 17.79 -4.85
CA VAL A 196 -1.45 19.23 -4.99
C VAL A 196 -2.74 19.51 -5.75
N GLU A 197 -3.03 18.72 -6.78
CA GLU A 197 -4.23 18.82 -7.60
C GLU A 197 -5.12 17.59 -7.39
N PRO A 198 -6.45 17.72 -7.59
CA PRO A 198 -7.40 16.62 -7.43
C PRO A 198 -7.36 15.63 -8.62
N LEU A 199 -6.21 15.47 -9.27
CA LEU A 199 -6.03 14.55 -10.38
C LEU A 199 -5.83 13.13 -9.86
N LYS A 200 -6.59 12.19 -10.44
CA LYS A 200 -6.59 10.79 -9.98
C LYS A 200 -5.20 10.13 -10.04
N GLY A 201 -4.45 10.39 -11.11
CA GLY A 201 -3.08 9.88 -11.24
C GLY A 201 -2.13 10.46 -10.19
N GLN A 202 -2.28 11.73 -9.85
CA GLN A 202 -1.47 12.37 -8.81
C GLN A 202 -1.81 11.83 -7.42
N ALA A 203 -3.09 11.55 -7.13
CA ALA A 203 -3.50 10.93 -5.88
C ALA A 203 -2.86 9.54 -5.68
N ILE A 204 -2.89 8.67 -6.71
CA ILE A 204 -2.25 7.35 -6.65
C ILE A 204 -0.73 7.47 -6.54
N PHE A 205 -0.13 8.43 -7.24
CA PHE A 205 1.30 8.71 -7.15
C PHE A 205 1.71 9.22 -5.76
N ALA A 206 0.90 10.09 -5.15
CA ALA A 206 1.07 10.57 -3.79
C ALA A 206 0.97 9.42 -2.78
N ALA A 207 0.00 8.52 -2.94
CA ALA A 207 -0.12 7.31 -2.13
C ALA A 207 1.09 6.37 -2.29
N PHE A 208 1.64 6.24 -3.49
CA PHE A 208 2.86 5.46 -3.73
C PHE A 208 4.06 6.01 -2.94
N PHE A 209 4.31 7.32 -3.03
CA PHE A 209 5.37 7.96 -2.23
C PHE A 209 5.05 7.96 -0.73
N GLY A 210 3.78 8.06 -0.36
CA GLY A 210 3.34 7.86 1.02
C GLY A 210 3.62 6.43 1.52
N GLY A 211 3.49 5.43 0.66
CA GLY A 211 3.97 4.07 0.86
C GLY A 211 5.46 4.00 1.19
N ILE A 212 6.28 4.62 0.35
CA ILE A 212 7.73 4.69 0.57
C ILE A 212 8.04 5.36 1.91
N ALA A 213 7.43 6.51 2.19
CA ALA A 213 7.60 7.24 3.43
C ALA A 213 7.18 6.41 4.66
N ALA A 214 6.02 5.73 4.61
CA ALA A 214 5.57 4.86 5.69
C ALA A 214 6.53 3.69 5.95
N GLY A 215 6.98 3.03 4.88
CA GLY A 215 7.94 1.94 4.97
C GLY A 215 9.28 2.40 5.54
N ALA A 216 9.77 3.57 5.13
CA ALA A 216 11.03 4.11 5.59
C ALA A 216 10.96 4.64 7.03
N PHE A 217 10.10 5.61 7.30
CA PHE A 217 10.00 6.25 8.61
C PHE A 217 9.45 5.31 9.68
N GLY A 218 8.46 4.47 9.35
CA GLY A 218 7.94 3.46 10.27
C GLY A 218 9.02 2.45 10.66
N ARG A 219 9.84 2.00 9.71
CA ARG A 219 10.95 1.09 9.99
C ARG A 219 12.01 1.75 10.86
N LEU A 220 12.45 2.96 10.51
CA LEU A 220 13.44 3.71 11.30
C LEU A 220 12.96 3.89 12.73
N ALA A 221 11.73 4.38 12.93
CA ALA A 221 11.19 4.62 14.26
C ALA A 221 11.02 3.33 15.07
N GLY A 222 10.48 2.26 14.48
CA GLY A 222 10.36 0.98 15.17
C GLY A 222 11.72 0.36 15.50
N SER A 223 12.73 0.56 14.64
CA SER A 223 14.11 0.08 14.85
C SER A 223 14.81 0.70 16.06
N LEU A 224 14.36 1.86 16.54
CA LEU A 224 14.85 2.48 17.78
C LEU A 224 14.51 1.65 19.02
N ILE A 225 13.45 0.85 18.96
CA ILE A 225 12.95 0.04 20.07
C ILE A 225 13.26 -1.44 19.86
N CYS A 226 13.04 -1.93 18.63
CA CYS A 226 13.28 -3.32 18.28
C CYS A 226 13.87 -3.39 16.87
N GLU A 227 14.98 -4.09 16.70
CA GLU A 227 15.66 -4.28 15.40
C GLU A 227 14.72 -4.80 14.30
N ARG A 228 13.62 -5.46 14.71
CA ARG A 228 12.63 -6.06 13.80
C ARG A 228 11.28 -5.38 13.99
N VAL A 229 10.80 -4.79 12.90
CA VAL A 229 9.46 -4.22 12.81
C VAL A 229 8.61 -5.10 11.91
N SER A 230 7.38 -5.41 12.36
CA SER A 230 6.46 -6.19 11.54
C SER A 230 6.15 -5.47 10.23
N PRO A 231 6.26 -6.13 9.06
CA PRO A 231 5.79 -5.58 7.79
C PRO A 231 4.30 -5.19 7.84
N MET A 232 3.51 -5.89 8.66
CA MET A 232 2.11 -5.52 8.89
C MET A 232 1.96 -4.17 9.57
N ALA A 233 2.88 -3.81 10.48
CA ALA A 233 2.85 -2.50 11.15
C ALA A 233 3.10 -1.37 10.14
N LEU A 234 4.00 -1.60 9.18
CA LEU A 234 4.32 -0.61 8.14
C LEU A 234 3.15 -0.40 7.16
N VAL A 235 2.49 -1.48 6.75
CA VAL A 235 1.22 -1.39 5.99
C VAL A 235 0.11 -0.80 6.87
N GLY A 236 0.11 -1.07 8.17
CA GLY A 236 -0.81 -0.46 9.14
C GLY A 236 -0.74 1.06 9.14
N GLY A 237 0.45 1.64 8.99
CA GLY A 237 0.60 3.10 8.81
C GLY A 237 -0.16 3.65 7.59
N ILE A 238 -0.16 2.91 6.47
CA ILE A 238 -0.93 3.27 5.28
C ILE A 238 -2.43 3.12 5.50
N VAL A 239 -2.86 2.09 6.22
CA VAL A 239 -4.28 1.92 6.58
C VAL A 239 -4.76 3.07 7.46
N VAL A 240 -3.95 3.49 8.43
CA VAL A 240 -4.27 4.67 9.25
C VAL A 240 -4.36 5.92 8.38
N ALA A 241 -3.44 6.12 7.42
CA ALA A 241 -3.53 7.22 6.47
C ALA A 241 -4.83 7.17 5.63
N ALA A 242 -5.23 5.98 5.15
CA ALA A 242 -6.48 5.78 4.41
C ALA A 242 -7.74 6.13 5.20
N ILE A 243 -7.72 5.94 6.52
CA ILE A 243 -8.82 6.28 7.44
C ILE A 243 -8.82 7.77 7.77
N VAL A 244 -7.66 8.32 8.10
CA VAL A 244 -7.52 9.68 8.65
C VAL A 244 -7.54 10.75 7.55
N ALA A 245 -6.97 10.47 6.37
CA ALA A 245 -6.85 11.45 5.30
C ALA A 245 -8.20 12.09 4.90
N PRO A 246 -9.30 11.33 4.68
CA PRO A 246 -10.62 11.92 4.41
C PRO A 246 -11.16 12.79 5.54
N LEU A 247 -10.71 12.59 6.79
CA LEU A 247 -11.17 13.37 7.95
C LEU A 247 -10.38 14.68 8.13
N THR A 248 -9.23 14.82 7.49
CA THR A 248 -8.39 16.02 7.63
C THR A 248 -9.11 17.34 7.31
N PRO A 249 -10.01 17.45 6.31
CA PRO A 249 -10.74 18.71 6.08
C PRO A 249 -11.70 19.03 7.24
N LEU A 250 -12.29 18.02 7.88
CA LEU A 250 -13.16 18.24 9.06
C LEU A 250 -12.37 18.75 10.26
N ILE A 251 -11.12 18.30 10.41
CA ILE A 251 -10.24 18.65 11.54
C ILE A 251 -9.65 20.05 11.34
N PHE A 252 -9.14 20.36 10.14
CA PHE A 252 -8.38 21.58 9.88
C PHE A 252 -9.19 22.71 9.20
N GLN A 253 -10.36 22.41 8.64
CA GLN A 253 -11.15 23.36 7.84
C GLN A 253 -12.64 23.32 8.23
N SER A 254 -12.92 23.08 9.52
CA SER A 254 -14.29 22.95 10.06
C SER A 254 -15.17 24.14 9.64
N GLY A 255 -16.38 23.84 9.15
CA GLY A 255 -17.35 24.85 8.69
C GLY A 255 -17.12 25.41 7.29
N ALA A 256 -15.92 25.28 6.71
CA ALA A 256 -15.58 25.83 5.39
C ALA A 256 -15.23 24.74 4.34
N VAL A 257 -15.52 23.46 4.63
CA VAL A 257 -15.11 22.33 3.77
C VAL A 257 -15.64 22.47 2.35
N MET A 258 -16.89 22.92 2.18
CA MET A 258 -17.49 23.09 0.84
C MET A 258 -16.86 24.24 0.08
N ASP A 259 -16.73 25.40 0.71
CA ASP A 259 -16.09 26.56 0.09
C ASP A 259 -14.65 26.24 -0.35
N ARG A 260 -13.91 25.49 0.48
CA ARG A 260 -12.54 25.04 0.16
C ARG A 260 -12.50 24.01 -0.95
N ALA A 261 -13.45 23.07 -1.00
CA ALA A 261 -13.57 22.12 -2.10
C ALA A 261 -13.90 22.82 -3.44
N TYR A 262 -14.81 23.79 -3.44
CA TYR A 262 -15.10 24.59 -4.63
C TYR A 262 -13.90 25.45 -5.05
N ALA A 263 -13.16 25.99 -4.09
CA ALA A 263 -11.94 26.75 -4.35
C ALA A 263 -10.71 25.88 -4.71
N GLY A 264 -10.80 24.55 -4.69
CA GLY A 264 -9.66 23.66 -4.91
C GLY A 264 -8.55 23.79 -3.85
N THR A 265 -8.88 24.29 -2.66
CA THR A 265 -7.96 24.52 -1.54
C THR A 265 -8.26 23.63 -0.34
N LEU A 266 -8.85 22.45 -0.60
CA LEU A 266 -9.04 21.42 0.40
C LEU A 266 -7.70 20.99 0.98
N PHE A 267 -7.69 20.46 2.20
CA PHE A 267 -6.48 19.89 2.76
C PHE A 267 -5.96 18.75 1.85
N LYS A 268 -4.78 18.96 1.25
CA LYS A 268 -4.26 18.16 0.13
C LYS A 268 -4.23 16.64 0.36
N ALA A 269 -3.95 16.18 1.58
CA ALA A 269 -3.96 14.75 1.88
C ALA A 269 -5.33 14.10 1.65
N ALA A 270 -6.43 14.87 1.75
CA ALA A 270 -7.78 14.38 1.50
C ALA A 270 -8.04 14.07 0.02
N TYR A 271 -7.25 14.58 -0.92
CA TYR A 271 -7.38 14.21 -2.34
C TYR A 271 -7.00 12.75 -2.61
N VAL A 272 -6.27 12.11 -1.70
CA VAL A 272 -5.90 10.70 -1.79
C VAL A 272 -6.99 9.85 -1.14
N LEU A 273 -7.76 9.13 -1.97
CA LEU A 273 -8.87 8.30 -1.49
C LEU A 273 -8.36 7.00 -0.84
N PRO A 274 -9.20 6.29 -0.07
CA PRO A 274 -8.77 5.08 0.62
C PRO A 274 -8.14 4.00 -0.28
N LEU A 275 -8.75 3.71 -1.44
CA LEU A 275 -8.17 2.76 -2.39
C LEU A 275 -6.86 3.25 -3.02
N ASP A 276 -6.66 4.56 -3.16
CA ASP A 276 -5.40 5.14 -3.64
C ASP A 276 -4.29 4.83 -2.62
N TRP A 277 -4.54 5.14 -1.32
CA TRP A 277 -3.64 4.81 -0.21
C TRP A 277 -3.26 3.34 -0.18
N LEU A 278 -4.24 2.44 -0.25
CA LEU A 278 -4.00 1.01 -0.19
C LEU A 278 -3.24 0.50 -1.42
N GLY A 279 -3.65 0.90 -2.63
CA GLY A 279 -2.99 0.49 -3.87
C GLY A 279 -1.56 1.01 -3.97
N GLY A 280 -1.39 2.34 -3.93
CA GLY A 280 -0.08 2.97 -4.00
C GLY A 280 0.82 2.58 -2.83
N GLY A 281 0.26 2.54 -1.61
CA GLY A 281 0.99 2.20 -0.41
C GLY A 281 1.57 0.79 -0.42
N LEU A 282 0.83 -0.21 -0.89
CA LEU A 282 1.35 -1.58 -1.02
C LEU A 282 2.51 -1.70 -2.03
N VAL A 283 2.53 -0.85 -3.06
CA VAL A 283 3.67 -0.77 -3.99
C VAL A 283 4.85 -0.04 -3.34
N GLY A 284 4.60 1.04 -2.62
CA GLY A 284 5.63 1.92 -2.04
C GLY A 284 6.32 1.38 -0.79
N VAL A 285 5.57 0.79 0.15
CA VAL A 285 6.09 0.26 1.43
C VAL A 285 7.34 -0.63 1.26
N PRO A 286 7.35 -1.67 0.40
CA PRO A 286 8.54 -2.51 0.24
C PRO A 286 9.76 -1.76 -0.30
N ILE A 287 9.58 -0.67 -1.05
CA ILE A 287 10.69 0.17 -1.52
C ILE A 287 11.26 0.98 -0.36
N GLY A 288 10.41 1.60 0.46
CA GLY A 288 10.83 2.32 1.66
C GLY A 288 11.59 1.45 2.66
N ILE A 289 11.09 0.22 2.88
CA ILE A 289 11.76 -0.79 3.70
C ILE A 289 13.17 -1.07 3.16
N ALA A 290 13.29 -1.40 1.86
CA ALA A 290 14.56 -1.75 1.25
C ALA A 290 15.59 -0.61 1.30
N TRP A 291 15.13 0.64 1.14
CA TRP A 291 15.99 1.80 1.19
C TRP A 291 16.63 1.98 2.57
N VAL A 292 15.82 1.90 3.63
CA VAL A 292 16.32 1.98 5.02
C VAL A 292 17.23 0.81 5.35
N GLY A 293 16.89 -0.41 4.92
CA GLY A 293 17.76 -1.58 5.11
C GLY A 293 19.15 -1.35 4.53
N SER A 294 19.24 -0.85 3.30
CA SER A 294 20.53 -0.54 2.67
C SER A 294 21.34 0.56 3.38
N MET A 295 20.69 1.48 4.11
CA MET A 295 21.40 2.50 4.90
C MET A 295 21.96 1.90 6.19
N MET A 296 21.20 1.02 6.84
CA MET A 296 21.62 0.34 8.08
C MET A 296 22.81 -0.60 7.83
N ASP A 297 22.86 -1.25 6.67
CA ASP A 297 23.96 -2.17 6.31
C ASP A 297 25.31 -1.46 6.08
N LYS A 298 25.31 -0.14 5.84
CA LYS A 298 26.51 0.66 5.57
C LYS A 298 27.14 1.30 6.82
N GLY A 299 26.63 1.00 8.01
CA GLY A 299 27.22 1.49 9.27
C GLY A 299 28.67 1.00 9.45
N PRO A 300 29.54 1.76 10.14
CA PRO A 300 30.93 1.37 10.36
C PRO A 300 30.96 -0.04 10.93
N ALA A 301 31.71 -0.94 10.28
CA ALA A 301 31.87 -2.31 10.72
C ALA A 301 32.19 -2.27 12.22
N LYS A 302 31.32 -2.88 13.04
CA LYS A 302 31.58 -3.01 14.47
C LYS A 302 32.92 -3.73 14.60
N THR A 303 33.98 -2.98 14.91
CA THR A 303 35.28 -3.53 15.27
C THR A 303 35.02 -4.34 16.52
N ALA A 304 34.96 -5.67 16.34
CA ALA A 304 34.83 -6.64 17.41
C ALA A 304 36.12 -6.70 18.23
#